data_AF-A0A672L8X8-F1
#
_entry.id   AF-A0A672L8X8-F1
#
_cell.length_a   1.000
_cell.length_b   1.000
_cell.length_c   1.000
_cell.angle_alpha   90.00
_cell.angle_beta   90.00
_cell.angle_gamma   90.00
#
_symmetry.space_group_name_H-M   'P 1'
#
loop_
_entity.id
_entity.type
_entity.pdbx_description
1 polymer ?
#
loop_
_entity_poly.entity_id
_entity_poly.type
_entity_poly.pdbx_seq_one_letter_code
_entity_poly.pdbx_strand_id
1 'polypeptide(L)'
;SPCLYSCMFQVFVNEVNTHREQVLALEKAGSQLRFASLKQDVVLIKNLLLSVQARWDKLVQRSLDRGRHLDEARKRAKQFHEAWRKLTDWLEEAESRLDSELEISNEPDKIKVQLAKHKDFQKSLGSKQPVYDTTVRSGKAMRDKATLPADTQKLDNLLGEVRDKWDTVCGKSVERQHKLEEALLFSGQFAEALQALVDWLYRVEPQLAEDQPVHGDLDLVSNLMDSHKLSNRWETVCALSVSKQTRLQQALKQAEEFRTAVQMLLEWLSEAEQTLRFRGVLPEEVETLQALLHTHRDFMQTVEEKRVDVNKAAGMGEAILAVCHPDCITTIKHWITIIRARFEEVLTWAKQHEQRLEMALTELLTNAALLEELLSWLQWAETTLVQRDTEPLPQDITQLKTLITEHQMFMEEMTRKQPDVDKVTKTYKRKPAEHPSSLSDRRGARKRLYPHLEPCVCDMSSEICCLCTVPMSSHCRSWSFILGFFRKPDLNHPHSWLLSEMGGFL
;
A
#
# COMPACT_ATOMS: atom_id res chain seq x y z
N SER A 1 15.74 16.15 3.09
CA SER A 1 16.94 15.78 3.87
C SER A 1 18.20 16.56 3.47
N PRO A 2 18.66 16.60 2.20
CA PRO A 2 19.97 17.19 1.84
C PRO A 2 20.13 18.68 2.19
N CYS A 3 19.07 19.48 2.06
CA CYS A 3 19.09 20.90 2.41
C CYS A 3 19.25 21.15 3.92
N LEU A 4 18.65 20.31 4.77
CA LEU A 4 18.75 20.40 6.23
C LEU A 4 20.16 20.01 6.71
N TYR A 5 20.72 18.93 6.16
CA TYR A 5 22.10 18.52 6.45
C TYR A 5 23.12 19.55 5.98
N SER A 6 22.91 20.19 4.82
CA SER A 6 23.74 21.29 4.35
C SER A 6 23.70 22.50 5.29
N CYS A 7 22.53 22.80 5.88
CA CYS A 7 22.38 23.92 6.82
C CYS A 7 23.06 23.63 8.18
N MET A 8 22.84 22.45 8.75
CA MET A 8 23.53 22.02 9.98
C MET A 8 25.04 21.96 9.81
N PHE A 9 25.52 21.49 8.65
CA PHE A 9 26.95 21.45 8.36
C PHE A 9 27.55 22.86 8.24
N GLN A 10 26.81 23.85 7.76
CA GLN A 10 27.27 25.24 7.73
C GLN A 10 27.52 25.79 9.14
N VAL A 11 26.71 25.41 10.13
CA VAL A 11 26.92 25.78 11.54
C VAL A 11 28.22 25.16 12.07
N PHE A 12 28.45 23.88 11.78
CA PHE A 12 29.70 23.20 12.14
C PHE A 12 30.93 23.84 11.47
N VAL A 13 30.84 24.22 10.20
CA VAL A 13 31.94 24.93 9.50
C VAL A 13 32.21 26.28 10.16
N ASN A 14 31.18 27.02 10.55
CA ASN A 14 31.34 28.28 11.27
C ASN A 14 32.03 28.08 12.63
N GLU A 15 31.64 27.04 13.38
CA GLU A 15 32.28 26.67 14.64
C GLU A 15 33.74 26.23 14.45
N VAL A 16 34.05 25.46 13.41
CA VAL A 16 35.45 25.15 13.09
C VAL A 16 36.21 26.46 12.80
N ASN A 17 35.63 27.38 12.05
CA ASN A 17 36.29 28.66 11.74
C ASN A 17 36.53 29.55 12.97
N THR A 18 35.70 29.52 14.01
CA THR A 18 35.94 30.32 15.23
C THR A 18 37.16 29.85 16.02
N HIS A 19 37.50 28.56 15.94
CA HIS A 19 38.68 27.99 16.60
C HIS A 19 39.99 28.27 15.85
N ARG A 20 39.93 28.80 14.62
CA ARG A 20 41.11 29.10 13.80
C ARG A 20 42.04 30.10 14.48
N GLU A 21 41.47 31.16 15.05
CA GLU A 21 42.26 32.18 15.75
C GLU A 21 42.91 31.62 17.02
N GLN A 22 42.25 30.70 17.71
CA GLN A 22 42.76 30.06 18.91
C GLN A 22 43.95 29.14 18.60
N VAL A 23 43.90 28.41 17.48
CA VAL A 23 45.03 27.58 17.00
C VAL A 23 46.23 28.45 16.61
N LEU A 24 46.01 29.57 15.92
CA LEU A 24 47.07 30.53 15.58
C LEU A 24 47.69 31.17 16.84
N ALA A 25 46.87 31.53 17.82
CA ALA A 25 47.33 32.06 19.11
C ALA A 25 48.15 31.02 19.89
N LEU A 26 47.71 29.75 19.89
CA LEU A 26 48.44 28.64 20.51
C LEU A 26 49.79 28.39 19.83
N GLU A 27 49.86 28.47 18.50
CA GLU A 27 51.11 28.34 17.75
C GLU A 27 52.10 29.46 18.09
N LYS A 28 51.61 30.71 18.19
CA LYS A 28 52.41 31.87 18.60
C LYS A 28 52.91 31.74 20.05
N ALA A 29 52.03 31.38 20.98
CA ALA A 29 52.37 31.20 22.39
C ALA A 29 53.33 30.02 22.60
N GLY A 30 53.09 28.89 21.94
CA GLY A 30 53.97 27.73 21.99
C GLY A 30 55.34 27.98 21.35
N SER A 31 55.40 28.79 20.29
CA SER A 31 56.67 29.23 19.70
C SER A 31 57.47 30.10 20.67
N GLN A 32 56.82 31.03 21.37
CA GLN A 32 57.46 31.84 22.42
C GLN A 32 57.95 30.98 23.59
N LEU A 33 57.12 30.05 24.07
CA LEU A 33 57.47 29.11 25.14
C LEU A 33 58.69 28.28 24.75
N ARG A 34 58.77 27.84 23.49
CA ARG A 34 59.94 27.12 22.95
C ARG A 34 61.24 27.93 23.07
N PHE A 35 61.22 29.24 22.85
CA PHE A 35 62.41 30.08 22.97
C PHE A 35 62.82 30.34 24.43
N ALA A 36 61.88 30.29 25.37
CA ALA A 36 62.12 30.50 26.80
C ALA A 36 62.45 29.22 27.58
N SER A 37 62.40 28.04 26.95
CA SER A 37 62.53 26.73 27.61
C SER A 37 63.93 26.10 27.49
N LEU A 38 64.25 25.17 28.39
CA LEU A 38 65.49 24.37 28.35
C LEU A 38 65.50 23.43 27.14
N LYS A 39 66.70 23.05 26.65
CA LYS A 39 66.89 22.23 25.43
C LYS A 39 66.07 20.94 25.40
N GLN A 40 65.85 20.30 26.55
CA GLN A 40 65.08 19.06 26.68
C GLN A 40 63.58 19.24 26.42
N ASP A 41 62.99 20.38 26.80
CA ASP A 41 61.55 20.65 26.70
C ASP A 41 61.16 21.18 25.30
N VAL A 42 62.11 21.80 24.60
CA VAL A 42 61.95 22.33 23.24
C VAL A 42 61.44 21.27 22.25
N VAL A 43 61.96 20.04 22.33
CA VAL A 43 61.57 18.93 21.44
C VAL A 43 60.14 18.50 21.71
N LEU A 44 59.75 18.40 22.99
CA LEU A 44 58.40 18.04 23.41
C LEU A 44 57.39 19.11 22.94
N ILE A 45 57.68 20.39 23.19
CA ILE A 45 56.82 21.51 22.77
C ILE A 45 56.66 21.53 21.25
N LYS A 46 57.75 21.33 20.49
CA LYS A 46 57.70 21.27 19.03
C LYS A 46 56.82 20.12 18.54
N ASN A 47 56.96 18.92 19.11
CA ASN A 47 56.16 17.76 18.73
C ASN A 47 54.67 17.94 19.04
N LEU A 48 54.34 18.54 20.19
CA LEU A 48 52.96 18.86 20.56
C LEU A 48 52.33 19.88 19.60
N LEU A 49 53.04 20.96 19.26
CA LEU A 49 52.57 21.96 18.29
C LEU A 49 52.36 21.35 16.90
N LEU A 50 53.31 20.54 16.42
CA LEU A 50 53.16 19.81 15.15
C LEU A 50 51.97 18.85 15.16
N SER A 51 51.72 18.16 16.28
CA SER A 51 50.57 17.27 16.43
C SER A 51 49.25 18.04 16.40
N VAL A 52 49.16 19.19 17.07
CA VAL A 52 47.95 20.04 17.05
C VAL A 52 47.71 20.57 15.64
N GLN A 53 48.74 21.10 14.99
CA GLN A 53 48.65 21.61 13.62
C GLN A 53 48.21 20.53 12.63
N ALA A 54 48.80 19.33 12.68
CA ALA A 54 48.42 18.23 11.80
C ALA A 54 46.96 17.77 12.02
N ARG A 55 46.47 17.76 13.26
CA ARG A 55 45.06 17.45 13.57
C ARG A 55 44.11 18.54 13.08
N TRP A 56 44.50 19.79 13.24
CA TRP A 56 43.76 20.95 12.74
C TRP A 56 43.63 20.92 11.21
N ASP A 57 44.74 20.76 10.49
CA ASP A 57 44.74 20.69 9.03
C ASP A 57 43.86 19.53 8.54
N LYS A 58 43.95 18.37 9.18
CA LYS A 58 43.10 17.21 8.86
C LYS A 58 41.61 17.48 9.12
N LEU A 59 41.26 18.19 10.20
CA LEU A 59 39.89 18.58 10.50
C LEU A 59 39.35 19.56 9.44
N VAL A 60 40.12 20.58 9.10
CA VAL A 60 39.77 21.57 8.07
C VAL A 60 39.58 20.90 6.71
N GLN A 61 40.51 20.04 6.29
CA GLN A 61 40.40 19.31 5.02
C GLN A 61 39.14 18.42 4.98
N ARG A 62 38.90 17.63 6.02
CA ARG A 62 37.68 16.79 6.11
C ARG A 62 36.40 17.63 6.09
N SER A 63 36.41 18.80 6.73
CA SER A 63 35.28 19.72 6.73
C SER A 63 35.02 20.27 5.32
N LEU A 64 36.07 20.69 4.59
CA LEU A 64 35.96 21.15 3.21
C LEU A 64 35.44 20.05 2.27
N ASP A 65 35.98 18.83 2.38
CA ASP A 65 35.55 17.67 1.58
C ASP A 65 34.09 17.32 1.84
N ARG A 66 33.68 17.28 3.12
CA ARG A 66 32.30 17.02 3.50
C ARG A 66 31.36 18.10 2.98
N GLY A 67 31.78 19.37 3.03
CA GLY A 67 31.04 20.51 2.48
C GLY A 67 30.80 20.38 0.98
N ARG A 68 31.85 20.06 0.21
CA ARG A 68 31.75 19.82 -1.24
C ARG A 68 30.77 18.70 -1.56
N HIS A 69 30.86 17.56 -0.87
CA HIS A 69 29.95 16.44 -1.07
C HIS A 69 28.49 16.79 -0.75
N LEU A 70 28.23 17.54 0.33
CA LEU A 70 26.88 17.96 0.69
C LEU A 70 26.30 18.95 -0.33
N ASP A 71 27.10 19.89 -0.84
CA ASP A 71 26.65 20.83 -1.87
C ASP A 71 26.34 20.13 -3.20
N GLU A 72 27.18 19.19 -3.64
CA GLU A 72 26.91 18.36 -4.81
C GLU A 72 25.63 17.54 -4.66
N ALA A 73 25.45 16.88 -3.51
CA ALA A 73 24.25 16.10 -3.23
C ALA A 73 22.98 16.97 -3.22
N ARG A 74 23.08 18.18 -2.63
CA ARG A 74 22.00 19.17 -2.63
C ARG A 74 21.66 19.64 -4.04
N LYS A 75 22.67 19.94 -4.87
CA LYS A 75 22.49 20.34 -6.28
C LYS A 75 21.80 19.25 -7.09
N ARG A 76 22.24 18.00 -6.98
CA ARG A 76 21.60 16.84 -7.65
C ARG A 76 20.15 16.68 -7.21
N ALA A 77 19.87 16.71 -5.90
CA ALA A 77 18.52 16.60 -5.37
C ALA A 77 17.59 17.71 -5.87
N LYS A 78 18.09 18.96 -5.91
CA LYS A 78 17.33 20.11 -6.44
C LYS A 78 17.05 19.96 -7.93
N GLN A 79 18.04 19.58 -8.72
CA GLN A 79 17.90 19.40 -10.18
C GLN A 79 16.90 18.29 -10.51
N PHE A 80 17.00 17.15 -9.83
CA PHE A 80 16.03 16.06 -9.99
C PHE A 80 14.62 16.51 -9.63
N HIS A 81 14.43 17.10 -8.46
CA HIS A 81 13.09 17.49 -8.01
C HIS A 81 12.44 18.52 -8.95
N GLU A 82 13.24 19.44 -9.51
CA GLU A 82 12.75 20.42 -10.48
C GLU A 82 12.38 19.77 -11.82
N ALA A 83 13.20 18.84 -12.32
CA ALA A 83 12.91 18.08 -13.54
C ALA A 83 11.67 17.19 -13.36
N TRP A 84 11.59 16.50 -12.23
CA TRP A 84 10.45 15.68 -11.83
C TRP A 84 9.17 16.52 -11.79
N ARG A 85 9.16 17.66 -11.08
CA ARG A 85 7.98 18.52 -10.98
C ARG A 85 7.50 18.98 -12.38
N LYS A 86 8.41 19.54 -13.18
CA LYS A 86 8.07 20.01 -14.53
C LYS A 86 7.50 18.92 -15.44
N LEU A 87 8.01 17.70 -15.32
CA LEU A 87 7.52 16.56 -16.09
C LEU A 87 6.15 16.11 -15.58
N THR A 88 5.97 16.02 -14.27
CA THR A 88 4.70 15.68 -13.64
C THR A 88 3.61 16.68 -14.01
N ASP A 89 3.88 18.00 -13.90
CA ASP A 89 2.92 19.06 -14.27
C ASP A 89 2.51 18.93 -15.75
N TRP A 90 3.48 18.65 -16.64
CA TRP A 90 3.20 18.45 -18.07
C TRP A 90 2.37 17.17 -18.32
N LEU A 91 2.63 16.10 -17.58
CA LEU A 91 1.88 14.84 -17.69
C LEU A 91 0.42 15.02 -17.23
N GLU A 92 0.19 15.77 -16.15
CA GLU A 92 -1.16 16.09 -15.68
C GLU A 92 -1.93 16.94 -16.70
N GLU A 93 -1.28 17.93 -17.31
CA GLU A 93 -1.89 18.71 -18.39
C GLU A 93 -2.18 17.85 -19.63
N ALA A 94 -1.26 16.97 -20.01
CA ALA A 94 -1.43 16.05 -21.13
C ALA A 94 -2.59 15.06 -20.90
N GLU A 95 -2.70 14.53 -19.69
CA GLU A 95 -3.80 13.66 -19.27
C GLU A 95 -5.15 14.40 -19.34
N SER A 96 -5.23 15.59 -18.74
CA SER A 96 -6.45 16.43 -18.77
C SER A 96 -6.88 16.79 -20.20
N ARG A 97 -5.92 17.06 -21.08
CA ARG A 97 -6.20 17.27 -22.52
C ARG A 97 -6.79 16.02 -23.18
N LEU A 98 -6.25 14.83 -22.91
CA LEU A 98 -6.80 13.58 -23.46
C LEU A 98 -8.21 13.27 -22.90
N ASP A 99 -8.45 13.59 -21.62
CA ASP A 99 -9.75 13.37 -20.96
C ASP A 99 -10.84 14.36 -21.42
N SER A 100 -10.46 15.55 -21.91
CA SER A 100 -11.41 16.51 -22.48
C SER A 100 -11.75 16.25 -23.95
N GLU A 101 -10.93 15.50 -24.69
CA GLU A 101 -11.11 15.21 -26.12
C GLU A 101 -11.82 13.87 -26.38
N LEU A 102 -12.91 13.56 -25.66
CA LEU A 102 -13.56 12.24 -25.73
C LEU A 102 -14.43 12.05 -26.99
N GLU A 103 -15.11 13.09 -27.48
CA GLU A 103 -16.06 12.97 -28.59
C GLU A 103 -15.34 12.72 -29.94
N ILE A 104 -15.77 11.68 -30.65
CA ILE A 104 -15.34 11.38 -32.02
C ILE A 104 -16.46 11.78 -32.96
N SER A 105 -16.13 12.56 -33.99
CA SER A 105 -17.11 12.96 -34.99
C SER A 105 -17.57 11.75 -35.83
N ASN A 106 -18.79 11.81 -36.34
CA ASN A 106 -19.33 10.84 -37.32
C ASN A 106 -19.01 11.23 -38.78
N GLU A 107 -18.46 12.42 -39.03
CA GLU A 107 -18.09 12.89 -40.37
C GLU A 107 -16.62 12.54 -40.66
N PRO A 108 -16.32 11.82 -41.77
CA PRO A 108 -14.97 11.32 -42.04
C PRO A 108 -13.91 12.43 -42.12
N ASP A 109 -14.25 13.60 -42.65
CA ASP A 109 -13.30 14.72 -42.74
C ASP A 109 -12.98 15.35 -41.38
N LYS A 110 -13.95 15.39 -40.46
CA LYS A 110 -13.72 15.83 -39.08
C LYS A 110 -12.88 14.81 -38.30
N ILE A 111 -13.10 13.51 -38.51
CA ILE A 111 -12.26 12.45 -37.94
C ILE A 111 -10.80 12.60 -38.40
N LYS A 112 -10.56 12.85 -39.69
CA LYS A 112 -9.19 13.10 -40.22
C LYS A 112 -8.53 14.30 -39.54
N VAL A 113 -9.26 15.37 -39.28
CA VAL A 113 -8.75 16.55 -38.54
C VAL A 113 -8.40 16.19 -37.10
N GLN A 114 -9.25 15.42 -36.40
CA GLN A 114 -8.96 14.93 -35.04
C GLN A 114 -7.71 14.04 -35.03
N LEU A 115 -7.54 13.17 -36.03
CA LEU A 115 -6.39 12.28 -36.17
C LEU A 115 -5.10 13.07 -36.45
N ALA A 116 -5.15 14.13 -37.25
CA ALA A 116 -4.03 15.04 -37.45
C ALA A 116 -3.61 15.76 -36.15
N LYS A 117 -4.58 16.29 -35.38
CA LYS A 117 -4.32 16.91 -34.07
C LYS A 117 -3.70 15.91 -33.09
N HIS A 118 -4.21 14.69 -33.03
CA HIS A 118 -3.67 13.65 -32.16
C HIS A 118 -2.25 13.24 -32.55
N LYS A 119 -1.95 13.21 -33.85
CA LYS A 119 -0.59 12.97 -34.36
C LYS A 119 0.39 14.05 -33.90
N ASP A 120 -0.04 15.31 -33.82
CA ASP A 120 0.79 16.38 -33.28
C ASP A 120 0.98 16.25 -31.75
N PHE A 121 -0.05 15.80 -31.02
CA PHE A 121 0.10 15.43 -29.62
C PHE A 121 1.11 14.28 -29.43
N GLN A 122 1.05 13.23 -30.24
CA GLN A 122 2.00 12.11 -30.19
C GLN A 122 3.45 12.56 -30.44
N LYS A 123 3.69 13.52 -31.35
CA LYS A 123 5.02 14.12 -31.54
C LYS A 123 5.49 14.85 -30.27
N SER A 124 4.60 15.61 -29.64
CA SER A 124 4.89 16.29 -28.37
C SER A 124 5.23 15.29 -27.27
N LEU A 125 4.45 14.22 -27.12
CA LEU A 125 4.71 13.12 -26.18
C LEU A 125 6.04 12.43 -26.46
N GLY A 126 6.33 12.08 -27.72
CA GLY A 126 7.60 11.50 -28.12
C GLY A 126 8.80 12.39 -27.79
N SER A 127 8.66 13.72 -27.91
CA SER A 127 9.71 14.67 -27.52
C SER A 127 10.01 14.70 -26.01
N LYS A 128 9.07 14.23 -25.17
CA LYS A 128 9.24 14.16 -23.71
C LYS A 128 9.92 12.87 -23.24
N GLN A 129 10.01 11.84 -24.08
CA GLN A 129 10.69 10.57 -23.74
C GLN A 129 12.11 10.79 -23.17
N PRO A 130 12.99 11.61 -23.77
CA PRO A 130 14.34 11.80 -23.23
C PRO A 130 14.34 12.51 -21.87
N VAL A 131 13.35 13.36 -21.62
CA VAL A 131 13.17 14.07 -20.34
C VAL A 131 12.73 13.10 -19.26
N TYR A 132 11.78 12.21 -19.58
CA TYR A 132 11.37 11.11 -18.71
C TYR A 132 12.54 10.19 -18.37
N ASP A 133 13.25 9.67 -19.37
CA ASP A 133 14.37 8.75 -19.18
C ASP A 133 15.46 9.38 -18.29
N THR A 134 15.78 10.65 -18.53
CA THR A 134 16.80 11.37 -17.75
C THR A 134 16.34 11.63 -16.32
N THR A 135 15.07 11.96 -16.11
CA THR A 135 14.49 12.17 -14.77
C THR A 135 14.52 10.86 -13.97
N VAL A 136 14.09 9.75 -14.58
CA VAL A 136 14.09 8.42 -13.95
C VAL A 136 15.52 7.96 -13.65
N ARG A 137 16.46 8.12 -14.58
CA ARG A 137 17.88 7.79 -14.34
C ARG A 137 18.47 8.60 -13.19
N SER A 138 18.21 9.91 -13.15
CA SER A 138 18.69 10.79 -12.09
C SER A 138 18.12 10.40 -10.72
N GLY A 139 16.82 10.11 -10.65
CA GLY A 139 16.18 9.65 -9.41
C GLY A 139 16.72 8.31 -8.92
N LYS A 140 16.90 7.33 -9.81
CA LYS A 140 17.50 6.03 -9.49
C LYS A 140 18.93 6.18 -8.95
N ALA A 141 19.76 6.98 -9.62
CA ALA A 141 21.13 7.23 -9.20
C ALA A 141 21.24 7.92 -7.83
N MET A 142 20.26 8.74 -7.45
CA MET A 142 20.18 9.29 -6.09
C MET A 142 19.67 8.28 -5.08
N ARG A 143 18.69 7.45 -5.46
CA ARG A 143 18.17 6.38 -4.61
C ARG A 143 19.26 5.36 -4.28
N ASP A 144 20.10 5.02 -5.26
CA ASP A 144 21.30 4.18 -5.08
C ASP A 144 22.27 4.70 -4.02
N LYS A 145 22.35 6.03 -3.87
CA LYS A 145 23.29 6.70 -2.97
C LYS A 145 22.65 7.07 -1.63
N ALA A 146 21.35 6.85 -1.47
CA ALA A 146 20.62 7.15 -0.25
C ALA A 146 20.92 6.07 0.81
N THR A 147 21.36 6.52 2.00
CA THR A 147 21.67 5.62 3.12
C THR A 147 20.54 5.54 4.15
N LEU A 148 19.58 6.46 4.09
CA LEU A 148 18.45 6.51 5.01
C LEU A 148 17.22 5.86 4.38
N PRO A 149 16.57 4.88 5.05
CA PRO A 149 15.37 4.22 4.51
C PRO A 149 14.25 5.19 4.11
N ALA A 150 14.06 6.26 4.89
CA ALA A 150 13.06 7.29 4.59
C ALA A 150 13.35 8.05 3.28
N ASP A 151 14.62 8.32 2.97
CA ASP A 151 15.01 9.00 1.73
C ASP A 151 14.87 8.06 0.53
N THR A 152 15.21 6.78 0.68
CA THR A 152 15.00 5.74 -0.33
C THR A 152 13.52 5.61 -0.66
N GLN A 153 12.66 5.45 0.34
CA GLN A 153 11.21 5.36 0.15
C GLN A 153 10.64 6.61 -0.52
N LYS A 154 11.08 7.81 -0.13
CA LYS A 154 10.66 9.07 -0.75
C LYS A 154 10.99 9.09 -2.24
N LEU A 155 12.20 8.67 -2.61
CA LEU A 155 12.64 8.63 -4.01
C LEU A 155 11.90 7.56 -4.81
N ASP A 156 11.65 6.39 -4.23
CA ASP A 156 10.86 5.33 -4.86
C ASP A 156 9.41 5.80 -5.12
N ASN A 157 8.81 6.55 -4.19
CA ASN A 157 7.47 7.13 -4.38
C ASN A 157 7.45 8.14 -5.54
N LEU A 158 8.41 9.07 -5.59
CA LEU A 158 8.49 10.07 -6.67
C LEU A 158 8.72 9.42 -8.04
N LEU A 159 9.59 8.39 -8.08
CA LEU A 159 9.84 7.60 -9.28
C LEU A 159 8.62 6.78 -9.70
N GLY A 160 7.87 6.26 -8.74
CA GLY A 160 6.61 5.57 -8.98
C GLY A 160 5.59 6.51 -9.62
N GLU A 161 5.36 7.65 -9.01
CA GLU A 161 4.37 8.62 -9.49
C GLU A 161 4.63 9.07 -10.94
N VAL A 162 5.87 9.43 -11.29
CA VAL A 162 6.18 9.88 -12.65
C VAL A 162 6.09 8.75 -13.68
N ARG A 163 6.39 7.50 -13.27
CA ARG A 163 6.21 6.32 -14.13
C ARG A 163 4.74 6.05 -14.37
N ASP A 164 3.94 6.01 -13.32
CA ASP A 164 2.52 5.66 -13.41
C ASP A 164 1.76 6.72 -14.25
N LYS A 165 2.09 8.01 -14.09
CA LYS A 165 1.56 9.10 -14.94
C LYS A 165 2.02 8.98 -16.40
N TRP A 166 3.29 8.68 -16.64
CA TRP A 166 3.83 8.46 -17.99
C TRP A 166 3.10 7.32 -18.70
N ASP A 167 2.98 6.17 -18.04
CA ASP A 167 2.31 4.98 -18.58
C ASP A 167 0.83 5.26 -18.85
N THR A 168 0.16 6.01 -17.98
CA THR A 168 -1.23 6.43 -18.16
C THR A 168 -1.42 7.28 -19.41
N VAL A 169 -0.61 8.33 -19.58
CA VAL A 169 -0.68 9.22 -20.76
C VAL A 169 -0.36 8.46 -22.04
N CYS A 170 0.65 7.58 -22.04
CA CYS A 170 0.96 6.72 -23.18
C CYS A 170 -0.20 5.78 -23.53
N GLY A 171 -0.78 5.11 -22.52
CA GLY A 171 -1.93 4.23 -22.69
C GLY A 171 -3.15 4.95 -23.28
N LYS A 172 -3.54 6.09 -22.69
CA LYS A 172 -4.64 6.93 -23.18
C LYS A 172 -4.38 7.41 -24.62
N SER A 173 -3.14 7.76 -24.96
CA SER A 173 -2.78 8.18 -26.32
C SER A 173 -2.94 7.06 -27.35
N VAL A 174 -2.54 5.83 -27.01
CA VAL A 174 -2.71 4.66 -27.88
C VAL A 174 -4.19 4.33 -28.06
N GLU A 175 -4.95 4.31 -26.97
CA GLU A 175 -6.39 4.04 -27.01
C GLU A 175 -7.13 5.08 -27.87
N ARG A 176 -6.81 6.37 -27.72
CA ARG A 176 -7.40 7.43 -28.54
C ARG A 176 -7.09 7.26 -30.03
N GLN A 177 -5.85 6.88 -30.37
CA GLN A 177 -5.46 6.62 -31.76
C GLN A 177 -6.30 5.48 -32.36
N HIS A 178 -6.39 4.36 -31.65
CA HIS A 178 -7.16 3.20 -32.10
C HIS A 178 -8.63 3.56 -32.36
N LYS A 179 -9.27 4.28 -31.43
CA LYS A 179 -10.68 4.68 -31.58
C LYS A 179 -10.90 5.61 -32.78
N LEU A 180 -9.97 6.53 -33.06
CA LEU A 180 -10.06 7.43 -34.22
C LEU A 180 -9.88 6.67 -35.54
N GLU A 181 -8.96 5.72 -35.60
CA GLU A 181 -8.73 4.87 -36.78
C GLU A 181 -9.91 3.93 -37.06
N GLU A 182 -10.46 3.31 -36.01
CA GLU A 182 -11.65 2.45 -36.09
C GLU A 182 -12.87 3.24 -36.59
N ALA A 183 -13.09 4.45 -36.05
CA ALA A 183 -14.18 5.32 -36.49
C ALA A 183 -14.02 5.76 -37.96
N LEU A 184 -12.78 6.05 -38.39
CA LEU A 184 -12.50 6.40 -39.79
C LEU A 184 -12.77 5.24 -40.73
N LEU A 185 -12.35 4.02 -40.36
CA LEU A 185 -12.60 2.81 -41.13
C LEU A 185 -14.10 2.55 -41.29
N PHE A 186 -14.86 2.61 -40.20
CA PHE A 186 -16.31 2.40 -40.23
C PHE A 186 -17.03 3.45 -41.08
N SER A 187 -16.62 4.72 -40.97
CA SER A 187 -17.16 5.81 -41.80
C SER A 187 -16.92 5.56 -43.29
N GLY A 188 -15.74 5.04 -43.66
CA GLY A 188 -15.42 4.65 -45.03
C GLY A 188 -16.30 3.51 -45.55
N GLN A 189 -16.43 2.43 -44.77
CA GLN A 189 -17.28 1.29 -45.14
C GLN A 189 -18.75 1.68 -45.30
N PHE A 190 -19.25 2.59 -44.46
CA PHE A 190 -20.61 3.11 -44.58
C PHE A 190 -20.78 3.95 -45.85
N ALA A 191 -19.82 4.82 -46.17
CA ALA A 191 -19.85 5.63 -47.38
C ALA A 191 -19.85 4.76 -48.66
N GLU A 192 -19.02 3.71 -48.71
CA GLU A 192 -19.00 2.75 -49.82
C GLU A 192 -20.32 1.98 -49.96
N ALA A 193 -20.89 1.50 -48.85
CA ALA A 193 -22.18 0.82 -48.86
C ALA A 193 -23.32 1.73 -49.33
N LEU A 194 -23.30 3.01 -48.90
CA LEU A 194 -24.27 4.00 -49.35
C LEU A 194 -24.11 4.32 -50.84
N GLN A 195 -22.88 4.47 -51.33
CA GLN A 195 -22.62 4.71 -52.75
C GLN A 195 -23.06 3.53 -53.62
N ALA A 196 -22.80 2.30 -53.19
CA ALA A 196 -23.25 1.10 -53.91
C ALA A 196 -24.79 1.03 -54.04
N LEU A 197 -25.51 1.46 -52.99
CA LEU A 197 -26.97 1.57 -53.00
C LEU A 197 -27.44 2.66 -53.97
N VAL A 198 -26.81 3.84 -53.95
CA VAL A 198 -27.12 4.95 -54.87
C VAL A 198 -26.85 4.55 -56.32
N ASP A 199 -25.71 3.91 -56.61
CA ASP A 199 -25.37 3.41 -57.95
C ASP A 199 -26.33 2.32 -58.43
N TRP A 200 -26.84 1.50 -57.52
CA TRP A 200 -27.90 0.54 -57.84
C TRP A 200 -29.21 1.25 -58.17
N LEU A 201 -29.64 2.25 -57.37
CA LEU A 201 -30.84 3.05 -57.64
C LEU A 201 -30.78 3.73 -59.00
N TYR A 202 -29.66 4.39 -59.33
CA TYR A 202 -29.46 5.02 -60.65
C TYR A 202 -29.51 4.05 -61.83
N ARG A 203 -29.21 2.76 -61.62
CA ARG A 203 -29.32 1.72 -62.66
C ARG A 203 -30.73 1.20 -62.83
N VAL A 204 -31.49 1.08 -61.74
CA VAL A 204 -32.85 0.51 -61.74
C VAL A 204 -33.90 1.54 -62.12
N GLU A 205 -33.72 2.81 -61.73
CA GLU A 205 -34.68 3.89 -62.00
C GLU A 205 -34.99 4.10 -63.50
N PRO A 206 -34.01 4.08 -64.43
CA PRO A 206 -34.28 4.18 -65.87
C PRO A 206 -34.97 2.94 -66.46
N GLN A 207 -34.70 1.74 -65.92
CA GLN A 207 -35.34 0.49 -66.38
C GLN A 207 -36.85 0.47 -66.04
N LEU A 208 -37.25 1.26 -65.05
CA LEU A 208 -38.65 1.47 -64.67
C LEU A 208 -39.30 2.65 -65.43
N ALA A 209 -38.51 3.48 -66.11
CA ALA A 209 -38.98 4.68 -66.81
C ALA A 209 -39.19 4.49 -68.33
N GLU A 210 -38.86 3.30 -68.87
CA GLU A 210 -39.00 3.01 -70.29
C GLU A 210 -40.44 2.57 -70.61
N ASP A 211 -41.26 3.53 -71.09
CA ASP A 211 -42.58 3.30 -71.68
C ASP A 211 -42.45 2.49 -72.98
N GLN A 212 -42.35 1.16 -72.88
CA GLN A 212 -42.45 0.25 -74.02
C GLN A 212 -43.82 -0.44 -74.02
N PRO A 213 -44.56 -0.43 -75.14
CA PRO A 213 -45.93 -0.93 -75.19
C PRO A 213 -45.96 -2.44 -74.92
N VAL A 214 -46.59 -2.80 -73.81
CA VAL A 214 -46.71 -4.16 -73.31
C VAL A 214 -47.78 -4.91 -74.12
N HIS A 215 -47.38 -5.55 -75.22
CA HIS A 215 -48.15 -6.65 -75.79
C HIS A 215 -47.94 -7.88 -74.92
N GLY A 216 -49.02 -8.58 -74.57
CA GLY A 216 -49.05 -9.67 -73.58
C GLY A 216 -48.27 -10.91 -74.00
N ASP A 217 -46.95 -10.86 -73.83
CA ASP A 217 -46.01 -11.94 -74.12
C ASP A 217 -45.45 -12.57 -72.82
N LEU A 218 -44.91 -13.78 -72.96
CA LEU A 218 -44.30 -14.64 -71.93
C LEU A 218 -43.26 -13.90 -71.06
N ASP A 219 -42.61 -12.90 -71.64
CA ASP A 219 -41.64 -12.02 -70.96
C ASP A 219 -42.30 -11.13 -69.89
N LEU A 220 -43.57 -10.74 -70.01
CA LEU A 220 -44.26 -10.00 -68.94
C LEU A 220 -44.51 -10.88 -67.72
N VAL A 221 -44.86 -12.16 -67.93
CA VAL A 221 -45.03 -13.13 -66.84
C VAL A 221 -43.67 -13.48 -66.23
N SER A 222 -42.62 -13.61 -67.05
CA SER A 222 -41.24 -13.79 -66.56
C SER A 222 -40.76 -12.58 -65.77
N ASN A 223 -40.97 -11.36 -66.28
CA ASN A 223 -40.58 -10.11 -65.62
C ASN A 223 -41.39 -9.82 -64.36
N LEU A 224 -42.70 -10.14 -64.33
CA LEU A 224 -43.52 -10.07 -63.11
C LEU A 224 -43.10 -11.12 -62.10
N MET A 225 -42.73 -12.32 -62.54
CA MET A 225 -42.22 -13.38 -61.66
C MET A 225 -40.82 -13.04 -61.11
N ASP A 226 -39.97 -12.42 -61.92
CA ASP A 226 -38.63 -11.99 -61.53
C ASP A 226 -38.66 -10.71 -60.68
N SER A 227 -39.59 -9.79 -60.94
CA SER A 227 -39.89 -8.64 -60.09
C SER A 227 -40.49 -9.07 -58.75
N HIS A 228 -41.42 -10.03 -58.73
CA HIS A 228 -41.95 -10.61 -57.50
C HIS A 228 -40.88 -11.39 -56.73
N LYS A 229 -40.00 -12.14 -57.41
CA LYS A 229 -38.82 -12.76 -56.78
C LYS A 229 -37.86 -11.72 -56.21
N LEU A 230 -37.60 -10.63 -56.93
CA LEU A 230 -36.75 -9.54 -56.47
C LEU A 230 -37.37 -8.86 -55.24
N SER A 231 -38.67 -8.57 -55.27
CA SER A 231 -39.43 -8.00 -54.15
C SER A 231 -39.37 -8.92 -52.93
N ASN A 232 -39.63 -10.22 -53.10
CA ASN A 232 -39.52 -11.19 -52.00
C ASN A 232 -38.11 -11.30 -51.45
N ARG A 233 -37.08 -11.28 -52.31
CA ARG A 233 -35.67 -11.29 -51.88
C ARG A 233 -35.30 -9.98 -51.17
N TRP A 234 -35.80 -8.84 -51.63
CA TRP A 234 -35.61 -7.54 -51.01
C TRP A 234 -36.26 -7.49 -49.62
N GLU A 235 -37.53 -7.90 -49.51
CA GLU A 235 -38.23 -8.03 -48.23
C GLU A 235 -37.50 -8.98 -47.28
N THR A 236 -37.00 -10.11 -47.78
CA THR A 236 -36.19 -11.06 -46.99
C THR A 236 -34.90 -10.39 -46.50
N VAL A 237 -34.19 -9.65 -47.34
CA VAL A 237 -32.96 -8.93 -46.96
C VAL A 237 -33.27 -7.82 -45.96
N CYS A 238 -34.36 -7.07 -46.12
CA CYS A 238 -34.82 -6.08 -45.16
C CYS A 238 -35.12 -6.72 -43.80
N ALA A 239 -35.86 -7.84 -43.79
CA ALA A 239 -36.18 -8.58 -42.58
C ALA A 239 -34.91 -9.13 -41.88
N LEU A 240 -33.98 -9.70 -42.65
CA LEU A 240 -32.69 -10.18 -42.14
C LEU A 240 -31.81 -9.04 -41.61
N SER A 241 -31.83 -7.87 -42.27
CA SER A 241 -31.10 -6.67 -41.85
C SER A 241 -31.62 -6.14 -40.53
N VAL A 242 -32.95 -5.99 -40.39
CA VAL A 242 -33.59 -5.58 -39.13
C VAL A 242 -33.31 -6.61 -38.03
N SER A 243 -33.44 -7.91 -38.33
CA SER A 243 -33.12 -8.98 -37.37
C SER A 243 -31.66 -8.92 -36.91
N LYS A 244 -30.72 -8.71 -37.82
CA LYS A 244 -29.28 -8.54 -37.50
C LYS A 244 -29.06 -7.30 -36.65
N GLN A 245 -29.68 -6.17 -36.99
CA GLN A 245 -29.60 -4.92 -36.22
C GLN A 245 -30.10 -5.10 -34.79
N THR A 246 -31.27 -5.73 -34.60
CA THR A 246 -31.82 -6.00 -33.27
C THR A 246 -30.89 -6.91 -32.45
N ARG A 247 -30.33 -7.96 -33.06
CA ARG A 247 -29.38 -8.86 -32.39
C ARG A 247 -28.10 -8.14 -31.96
N LEU A 248 -27.56 -7.27 -32.81
CA LEU A 248 -26.38 -6.46 -32.48
C LEU A 248 -26.65 -5.48 -31.34
N GLN A 249 -27.79 -4.78 -31.37
CA GLN A 249 -28.20 -3.87 -30.30
C GLN A 249 -28.40 -4.60 -28.98
N GLN A 250 -29.02 -5.78 -29.01
CA GLN A 250 -29.21 -6.60 -27.81
C GLN A 250 -27.87 -7.10 -27.24
N ALA A 251 -26.96 -7.56 -28.09
CA ALA A 251 -25.63 -8.02 -27.66
C ALA A 251 -24.81 -6.88 -27.04
N LEU A 252 -24.85 -5.68 -27.64
CA LEU A 252 -24.19 -4.49 -27.08
C LEU A 252 -24.76 -4.14 -25.70
N LYS A 253 -26.09 -4.07 -25.59
CA LYS A 253 -26.77 -3.79 -24.32
C LYS A 253 -26.39 -4.80 -23.23
N GLN A 254 -26.39 -6.10 -23.55
CA GLN A 254 -26.00 -7.15 -22.60
C GLN A 254 -24.54 -6.98 -22.14
N ALA A 255 -23.63 -6.66 -23.05
CA ALA A 255 -22.23 -6.43 -22.73
C ALA A 255 -22.02 -5.21 -21.83
N GLU A 256 -22.75 -4.11 -22.08
CA GLU A 256 -22.71 -2.89 -21.26
C GLU A 256 -23.27 -3.10 -19.85
N GLU A 257 -24.39 -3.81 -19.74
CA GLU A 257 -25.00 -4.18 -18.45
C GLU A 257 -24.05 -5.07 -17.64
N PHE A 258 -23.46 -6.09 -18.27
CA PHE A 258 -22.47 -6.96 -17.63
C PHE A 258 -21.24 -6.17 -17.16
N ARG A 259 -20.67 -5.32 -18.03
CA ARG A 259 -19.51 -4.48 -17.71
C ARG A 259 -19.80 -3.57 -16.51
N THR A 260 -20.95 -2.92 -16.51
CA THR A 260 -21.35 -2.01 -15.43
C THR A 260 -21.52 -2.76 -14.11
N ALA A 261 -22.19 -3.93 -14.13
CA ALA A 261 -22.35 -4.76 -12.95
C ALA A 261 -21.01 -5.24 -12.37
N VAL A 262 -20.08 -5.69 -13.24
CA VAL A 262 -18.73 -6.11 -12.84
C VAL A 262 -17.96 -4.95 -12.23
N GLN A 263 -18.01 -3.76 -12.84
CA GLN A 263 -17.27 -2.59 -12.36
C GLN A 263 -17.75 -2.14 -10.97
N MET A 264 -19.07 -2.04 -10.76
CA MET A 264 -19.64 -1.70 -9.45
C MET A 264 -19.27 -2.73 -8.37
N LEU A 265 -19.24 -4.02 -8.73
CA LEU A 265 -18.83 -5.08 -7.80
C LEU A 265 -17.36 -4.96 -7.42
N LEU A 266 -16.47 -4.70 -8.38
CA LEU A 266 -15.03 -4.59 -8.12
C LEU A 266 -14.68 -3.36 -7.28
N GLU A 267 -15.41 -2.26 -7.46
CA GLU A 267 -15.29 -1.07 -6.62
C GLU A 267 -15.68 -1.38 -5.17
N TRP A 268 -16.88 -1.93 -4.95
CA TRP A 268 -17.32 -2.33 -3.62
C TRP A 268 -16.40 -3.36 -2.96
N LEU A 269 -15.93 -4.37 -3.72
CA LEU A 269 -14.97 -5.36 -3.24
C LEU A 269 -13.67 -4.69 -2.77
N SER A 270 -13.17 -3.70 -3.50
CA SER A 270 -11.97 -2.96 -3.10
C SER A 270 -12.15 -2.23 -1.78
N GLU A 271 -13.30 -1.59 -1.56
CA GLU A 271 -13.63 -0.91 -0.30
C GLU A 271 -13.79 -1.90 0.87
N ALA A 272 -14.48 -3.01 0.63
CA ALA A 272 -14.65 -4.08 1.61
C ALA A 272 -13.30 -4.68 2.03
N GLU A 273 -12.40 -4.92 1.08
CA GLU A 273 -11.04 -5.39 1.36
C GLU A 273 -10.23 -4.39 2.19
N GLN A 274 -10.33 -3.09 1.89
CA GLN A 274 -9.64 -2.06 2.66
C GLN A 274 -10.13 -2.03 4.12
N THR A 275 -11.45 -2.15 4.31
CA THR A 275 -12.07 -2.20 5.64
C THR A 275 -11.59 -3.42 6.43
N LEU A 276 -11.50 -4.59 5.80
CA LEU A 276 -11.07 -5.84 6.46
C LEU A 276 -9.55 -5.91 6.68
N ARG A 277 -8.75 -5.15 5.91
CA ARG A 277 -7.28 -5.11 6.04
C ARG A 277 -6.80 -4.28 7.23
N PHE A 278 -7.58 -3.32 7.71
CA PHE A 278 -7.20 -2.52 8.87
C PHE A 278 -7.37 -3.32 10.18
N ARG A 279 -6.37 -4.13 10.53
CA ARG A 279 -6.36 -4.98 11.74
C ARG A 279 -5.52 -4.35 12.85
N GLY A 280 -6.08 -3.34 13.51
CA GLY A 280 -5.52 -2.76 14.73
C GLY A 280 -5.45 -3.74 15.91
N VAL A 281 -4.93 -3.26 17.04
CA VAL A 281 -5.02 -3.99 18.32
C VAL A 281 -6.50 -4.11 18.70
N LEU A 282 -6.91 -5.29 19.18
CA LEU A 282 -8.29 -5.51 19.60
C LEU A 282 -8.58 -4.70 20.87
N PRO A 283 -9.77 -4.10 21.01
CA PRO A 283 -10.18 -3.47 22.27
C PRO A 283 -10.16 -4.49 23.41
N GLU A 284 -9.79 -4.03 24.62
CA GLU A 284 -9.80 -4.84 25.84
C GLU A 284 -11.10 -4.67 26.65
N GLU A 285 -12.02 -3.83 26.15
CA GLU A 285 -13.32 -3.54 26.73
C GLU A 285 -14.41 -4.38 26.08
N VAL A 286 -15.25 -5.01 26.92
CA VAL A 286 -16.32 -5.93 26.50
C VAL A 286 -17.36 -5.19 25.65
N GLU A 287 -17.76 -3.99 26.09
CA GLU A 287 -18.77 -3.16 25.44
C GLU A 287 -18.32 -2.71 24.05
N THR A 288 -17.05 -2.31 23.89
CA THR A 288 -16.48 -1.90 22.60
C THR A 288 -16.39 -3.08 21.63
N LEU A 289 -15.99 -4.26 22.10
CA LEU A 289 -15.96 -5.47 21.27
C LEU A 289 -17.36 -5.92 20.84
N GLN A 290 -18.36 -5.81 21.72
CA GLN A 290 -19.75 -6.11 21.38
C GLN A 290 -20.30 -5.13 20.33
N ALA A 291 -20.02 -3.83 20.47
CA ALA A 291 -20.39 -2.82 19.48
C ALA A 291 -19.72 -3.10 18.12
N LEU A 292 -18.43 -3.47 18.12
CA LEU A 292 -17.70 -3.82 16.90
C LEU A 292 -18.22 -5.11 16.25
N LEU A 293 -18.64 -6.10 17.05
CA LEU A 293 -19.31 -7.30 16.52
C LEU A 293 -20.66 -6.98 15.89
N HIS A 294 -21.43 -6.04 16.48
CA HIS A 294 -22.70 -5.62 15.89
C HIS A 294 -22.49 -4.94 14.54
N THR A 295 -21.56 -3.99 14.46
CA THR A 295 -21.24 -3.34 13.17
C THR A 295 -20.69 -4.32 12.14
N HIS A 296 -19.92 -5.33 12.58
CA HIS A 296 -19.46 -6.39 11.69
C HIS A 296 -20.61 -7.29 11.19
N ARG A 297 -21.63 -7.56 12.00
CA ARG A 297 -22.81 -8.31 11.57
C ARG A 297 -23.60 -7.56 10.50
N ASP A 298 -23.73 -6.24 10.62
CA ASP A 298 -24.37 -5.40 9.61
C ASP A 298 -23.57 -5.43 8.29
N PHE A 299 -22.23 -5.39 8.39
CA PHE A 299 -21.35 -5.57 7.24
C PHE A 299 -21.53 -6.96 6.60
N MET A 300 -21.62 -8.03 7.41
CA MET A 300 -21.84 -9.39 6.91
C MET A 300 -23.19 -9.55 6.20
N GLN A 301 -24.24 -8.86 6.66
CA GLN A 301 -25.50 -8.80 5.93
C GLN A 301 -25.29 -8.19 4.54
N THR A 302 -24.56 -7.08 4.46
CA THR A 302 -24.23 -6.42 3.19
C THR A 302 -23.42 -7.34 2.26
N VAL A 303 -22.49 -8.12 2.81
CA VAL A 303 -21.72 -9.13 2.04
C VAL A 303 -22.66 -10.17 1.42
N GLU A 304 -23.64 -10.66 2.17
CA GLU A 304 -24.58 -11.66 1.67
C GLU A 304 -25.53 -11.10 0.61
N GLU A 305 -25.98 -9.85 0.77
CA GLU A 305 -26.71 -9.12 -0.27
C GLU A 305 -25.89 -9.01 -1.56
N LYS A 306 -24.58 -8.70 -1.44
CA LYS A 306 -23.66 -8.61 -2.58
C LYS A 306 -23.38 -9.97 -3.24
N ARG A 307 -23.57 -11.09 -2.54
CA ARG A 307 -23.51 -12.43 -3.16
C ARG A 307 -24.53 -12.56 -4.29
N VAL A 308 -25.73 -12.01 -4.09
CA VAL A 308 -26.79 -12.03 -5.11
C VAL A 308 -26.36 -11.24 -6.34
N ASP A 309 -25.75 -10.07 -6.14
CA ASP A 309 -25.23 -9.24 -7.23
C ASP A 309 -24.11 -9.95 -8.01
N VAL A 310 -23.18 -10.62 -7.33
CA VAL A 310 -22.11 -11.42 -7.97
C VAL A 310 -22.70 -12.56 -8.79
N ASN A 311 -23.70 -13.28 -8.24
CA ASN A 311 -24.37 -14.36 -8.96
C ASN A 311 -25.14 -13.84 -10.19
N LYS A 312 -25.80 -12.69 -10.07
CA LYS A 312 -26.49 -12.02 -11.18
C LYS A 312 -25.51 -11.60 -12.27
N ALA A 313 -24.40 -10.95 -11.92
CA ALA A 313 -23.36 -10.55 -12.87
C ALA A 313 -22.72 -11.77 -13.55
N ALA A 314 -22.44 -12.84 -12.79
CA ALA A 314 -21.96 -14.09 -13.37
C ALA A 314 -22.99 -14.69 -14.35
N GLY A 315 -24.28 -14.69 -14.00
CA GLY A 315 -25.35 -15.14 -14.89
C GLY A 315 -25.47 -14.31 -16.18
N MET A 316 -25.27 -12.99 -16.10
CA MET A 316 -25.17 -12.13 -17.29
C MET A 316 -23.99 -12.55 -18.18
N GLY A 317 -22.82 -12.80 -17.58
CA GLY A 317 -21.65 -13.29 -18.30
C GLY A 317 -21.88 -14.64 -18.99
N GLU A 318 -22.51 -15.59 -18.30
CA GLU A 318 -22.88 -16.90 -18.88
C GLU A 318 -23.88 -16.76 -20.05
N ALA A 319 -24.85 -15.84 -19.95
CA ALA A 319 -25.79 -15.55 -21.03
C ALA A 319 -25.08 -14.98 -22.27
N ILE A 320 -24.06 -14.12 -22.08
CA ILE A 320 -23.24 -13.61 -23.18
C ILE A 320 -22.41 -14.75 -23.78
N LEU A 321 -21.79 -15.61 -22.95
CA LEU A 321 -20.99 -16.75 -23.41
C LEU A 321 -21.75 -17.70 -24.33
N ALA A 322 -23.06 -17.85 -24.13
CA ALA A 322 -23.92 -18.69 -24.97
C ALA A 322 -24.05 -18.19 -26.42
N VAL A 323 -23.81 -16.91 -26.69
CA VAL A 323 -24.09 -16.28 -28.00
C VAL A 323 -22.91 -15.46 -28.56
N CYS A 324 -21.84 -15.27 -27.79
CA CYS A 324 -20.71 -14.41 -28.19
C CYS A 324 -19.78 -15.06 -29.21
N HIS A 325 -18.94 -14.21 -29.84
CA HIS A 325 -17.87 -14.67 -30.72
C HIS A 325 -16.76 -15.40 -29.91
N PRO A 326 -16.10 -16.42 -30.47
CA PRO A 326 -15.02 -17.16 -29.79
C PRO A 326 -13.93 -16.29 -29.14
N ASP A 327 -13.57 -15.18 -29.77
CA ASP A 327 -12.51 -14.28 -29.29
C ASP A 327 -12.84 -13.63 -27.93
N CYS A 328 -14.12 -13.50 -27.59
CA CYS A 328 -14.56 -12.87 -26.33
C CYS A 328 -14.69 -13.87 -25.17
N ILE A 329 -14.69 -15.18 -25.47
CA ILE A 329 -14.98 -16.23 -24.48
C ILE A 329 -14.01 -16.17 -23.30
N THR A 330 -12.71 -16.10 -23.58
CA THR A 330 -11.68 -16.07 -22.54
C THR A 330 -11.82 -14.85 -21.65
N THR A 331 -12.08 -13.68 -22.24
CA THR A 331 -12.25 -12.41 -21.52
C THR A 331 -13.45 -12.45 -20.60
N ILE A 332 -14.62 -12.90 -21.09
CA ILE A 332 -15.83 -12.96 -20.27
C ILE A 332 -15.67 -13.97 -19.12
N LYS A 333 -15.12 -15.17 -19.40
CA LYS A 333 -14.80 -16.16 -18.36
C LYS A 333 -13.85 -15.61 -17.30
N HIS A 334 -12.85 -14.83 -17.73
CA HIS A 334 -11.90 -14.21 -16.82
C HIS A 334 -12.59 -13.22 -15.87
N TRP A 335 -13.45 -12.35 -16.37
CA TRP A 335 -14.22 -11.42 -15.54
C TRP A 335 -15.12 -12.13 -14.53
N ILE A 336 -15.85 -13.18 -14.96
CA ILE A 336 -16.67 -14.02 -14.06
C ILE A 336 -15.79 -14.64 -12.96
N THR A 337 -14.61 -15.13 -13.35
CA THR A 337 -13.67 -15.77 -12.42
C THR A 337 -13.15 -14.76 -11.40
N ILE A 338 -12.75 -13.56 -11.82
CA ILE A 338 -12.24 -12.52 -10.93
C ILE A 338 -13.29 -12.12 -9.90
N ILE A 339 -14.52 -11.79 -10.32
CA ILE A 339 -15.55 -11.33 -9.39
C ILE A 339 -15.91 -12.41 -8.37
N ARG A 340 -15.96 -13.68 -8.79
CA ARG A 340 -16.24 -14.82 -7.88
C ARG A 340 -15.09 -15.04 -6.90
N ALA A 341 -13.85 -15.07 -7.40
CA ALA A 341 -12.68 -15.33 -6.58
C ALA A 341 -12.48 -14.22 -5.53
N ARG A 342 -12.52 -12.95 -5.93
CA ARG A 342 -12.35 -11.82 -5.00
C ARG A 342 -13.47 -11.73 -3.98
N PHE A 343 -14.72 -12.00 -4.38
CA PHE A 343 -15.82 -12.06 -3.44
C PHE A 343 -15.62 -13.16 -2.39
N GLU A 344 -15.16 -14.35 -2.80
CA GLU A 344 -14.90 -15.44 -1.87
C GLU A 344 -13.73 -15.14 -0.91
N GLU A 345 -12.70 -14.43 -1.38
CA GLU A 345 -11.63 -13.92 -0.51
C GLU A 345 -12.15 -12.94 0.55
N VAL A 346 -12.96 -11.96 0.14
CA VAL A 346 -13.60 -11.00 1.06
C VAL A 346 -14.47 -11.72 2.09
N LEU A 347 -15.31 -12.66 1.65
CA LEU A 347 -16.15 -13.47 2.52
C LEU A 347 -15.32 -14.25 3.55
N THR A 348 -14.21 -14.83 3.10
CA THR A 348 -13.29 -15.58 3.96
C THR A 348 -12.66 -14.67 5.00
N TRP A 349 -12.16 -13.49 4.60
CA TRP A 349 -11.58 -12.51 5.52
C TRP A 349 -12.58 -11.95 6.51
N ALA A 350 -13.83 -11.75 6.09
CA ALA A 350 -14.91 -11.29 6.95
C ALA A 350 -15.22 -12.33 8.03
N LYS A 351 -15.44 -13.60 7.66
CA LYS A 351 -15.65 -14.70 8.62
C LYS A 351 -14.50 -14.86 9.61
N GLN A 352 -13.25 -14.75 9.14
CA GLN A 352 -12.07 -14.78 10.02
C GLN A 352 -12.03 -13.59 10.98
N HIS A 353 -12.49 -12.42 10.54
CA HIS A 353 -12.56 -11.24 11.38
C HIS A 353 -13.62 -11.40 12.47
N GLU A 354 -14.82 -11.87 12.11
CA GLU A 354 -15.89 -12.22 13.04
C GLU A 354 -15.40 -13.19 14.12
N GLN A 355 -14.82 -14.33 13.69
CA GLN A 355 -14.31 -15.34 14.60
C GLN A 355 -13.28 -14.78 15.58
N ARG A 356 -12.38 -13.91 15.10
CA ARG A 356 -11.37 -13.28 15.95
C ARG A 356 -11.98 -12.36 17.01
N LEU A 357 -13.03 -11.60 16.65
CA LEU A 357 -13.74 -10.74 17.59
C LEU A 357 -14.51 -11.56 18.63
N GLU A 358 -15.21 -12.62 18.19
CA GLU A 358 -15.96 -13.52 19.09
C GLU A 358 -15.04 -14.24 20.07
N MET A 359 -13.87 -14.73 19.60
CA MET A 359 -12.87 -15.35 20.46
C MET A 359 -12.35 -14.38 21.52
N ALA A 360 -12.03 -13.14 21.14
CA ALA A 360 -11.55 -12.13 22.08
C ALA A 360 -12.62 -11.75 23.12
N LEU A 361 -13.87 -11.56 22.68
CA LEU A 361 -14.99 -11.30 23.58
C LEU A 361 -15.19 -12.46 24.56
N THR A 362 -15.16 -13.70 24.07
CA THR A 362 -15.28 -14.90 24.90
C THR A 362 -14.16 -14.96 25.94
N GLU A 363 -12.91 -14.69 25.54
CA GLU A 363 -11.77 -14.67 26.46
C GLU A 363 -11.93 -13.63 27.56
N LEU A 364 -12.36 -12.40 27.23
CA LEU A 364 -12.60 -11.35 28.21
C LEU A 364 -13.72 -11.71 29.19
N LEU A 365 -14.85 -12.22 28.70
CA LEU A 365 -15.97 -12.64 29.55
C LEU A 365 -15.58 -13.80 30.45
N THR A 366 -14.82 -14.76 29.94
CA THR A 366 -14.33 -15.91 30.71
C THR A 366 -13.36 -15.46 31.81
N ASN A 367 -12.46 -14.53 31.49
CA ASN A 367 -11.51 -13.97 32.47
C ASN A 367 -12.22 -13.13 33.54
N ALA A 368 -13.26 -12.37 33.17
CA ALA A 368 -14.08 -11.61 34.11
C ALA A 368 -14.83 -12.54 35.08
N ALA A 369 -15.47 -13.60 34.56
CA ALA A 369 -16.15 -14.60 35.40
C ALA A 369 -15.17 -15.32 36.36
N LEU A 370 -13.99 -15.69 35.86
CA LEU A 370 -12.94 -16.31 36.68
C LEU A 370 -12.44 -15.35 37.77
N LEU A 371 -12.30 -14.06 37.47
CA LEU A 371 -11.93 -13.05 38.47
C LEU A 371 -12.99 -12.97 39.59
N GLU A 372 -14.27 -12.93 39.23
CA GLU A 372 -15.37 -12.92 40.22
C GLU A 372 -15.37 -14.19 41.08
N GLU A 373 -15.19 -15.37 40.49
CA GLU A 373 -15.08 -16.64 41.20
C GLU A 373 -13.90 -16.63 42.19
N LEU A 374 -12.72 -16.18 41.74
CA LEU A 374 -11.52 -16.09 42.57
C LEU A 374 -11.68 -15.09 43.71
N LEU A 375 -12.28 -13.92 43.46
CA LEU A 375 -12.55 -12.92 44.50
C LEU A 375 -13.54 -13.47 45.54
N SER A 376 -14.60 -14.15 45.11
CA SER A 376 -15.55 -14.80 46.02
C SER A 376 -14.88 -15.88 46.87
N TRP A 377 -14.05 -16.71 46.25
CA TRP A 377 -13.31 -17.76 46.94
C TRP A 377 -12.29 -17.19 47.94
N LEU A 378 -11.54 -16.16 47.54
CA LEU A 378 -10.58 -15.47 48.42
C LEU A 378 -11.28 -14.82 49.61
N GLN A 379 -12.43 -14.17 49.39
CA GLN A 379 -13.24 -13.58 50.47
C GLN A 379 -13.71 -14.66 51.46
N TRP A 380 -14.16 -15.81 50.96
CA TRP A 380 -14.53 -16.96 51.81
C TRP A 380 -13.32 -17.51 52.58
N ALA A 381 -12.18 -17.68 51.90
CA ALA A 381 -10.95 -18.21 52.49
C ALA A 381 -10.43 -17.30 53.62
N GLU A 382 -10.39 -15.99 53.37
CA GLU A 382 -10.02 -14.97 54.35
C GLU A 382 -10.95 -15.02 55.57
N THR A 383 -12.26 -15.03 55.35
CA THR A 383 -13.26 -15.09 56.43
C THR A 383 -13.11 -16.36 57.27
N THR A 384 -12.91 -17.51 56.60
CA THR A 384 -12.75 -18.81 57.26
C THR A 384 -11.48 -18.86 58.09
N LEU A 385 -10.34 -18.40 57.55
CA LEU A 385 -9.07 -18.37 58.27
C LEU A 385 -9.13 -17.45 59.49
N VAL A 386 -9.71 -16.25 59.36
CA VAL A 386 -9.91 -15.32 60.48
C VAL A 386 -10.79 -15.93 61.56
N GLN A 387 -11.89 -16.60 61.18
CA GLN A 387 -12.76 -17.28 62.14
C GLN A 387 -12.02 -18.40 62.89
N ARG A 388 -11.32 -19.28 62.16
CA ARG A 388 -10.57 -20.40 62.75
C ARG A 388 -9.43 -19.95 63.67
N ASP A 389 -8.80 -18.81 63.37
CA ASP A 389 -7.75 -18.22 64.22
C ASP A 389 -8.29 -17.74 65.59
N THR A 390 -9.59 -17.44 65.67
CA THR A 390 -10.26 -17.09 66.94
C THR A 390 -10.75 -18.29 67.75
N GLU A 391 -10.82 -19.48 67.15
CA GLU A 391 -11.28 -20.70 67.82
C GLU A 391 -10.15 -21.30 68.70
N PRO A 392 -10.41 -21.57 69.99
CA PRO A 392 -9.41 -22.19 70.85
C PRO A 392 -9.11 -23.64 70.40
N LEU A 393 -7.83 -24.04 70.47
CA LEU A 393 -7.40 -25.35 70.00
C LEU A 393 -8.04 -26.51 70.81
N PRO A 394 -8.56 -27.55 70.14
CA PRO A 394 -9.09 -28.73 70.82
C PRO A 394 -8.02 -29.46 71.64
N GLN A 395 -8.40 -29.95 72.82
CA GLN A 395 -7.53 -30.76 73.67
C GLN A 395 -7.47 -32.24 73.23
N ASP A 396 -8.44 -32.68 72.41
CA ASP A 396 -8.50 -34.03 71.85
C ASP A 396 -7.54 -34.17 70.64
N ILE A 397 -6.59 -35.10 70.75
CA ILE A 397 -5.56 -35.35 69.72
C ILE A 397 -6.18 -35.80 68.39
N THR A 398 -7.30 -36.52 68.42
CA THR A 398 -8.00 -36.98 67.22
C THR A 398 -8.60 -35.79 66.47
N GLN A 399 -9.24 -34.87 67.19
CA GLN A 399 -9.79 -33.64 66.61
C GLN A 399 -8.69 -32.73 66.05
N LEU A 400 -7.54 -32.63 66.73
CA LEU A 400 -6.40 -31.85 66.26
C LEU A 400 -5.82 -32.43 64.95
N LYS A 401 -5.73 -33.76 64.83
CA LYS A 401 -5.31 -34.43 63.58
C LYS A 401 -6.28 -34.17 62.42
N THR A 402 -7.59 -34.14 62.70
CA THR A 402 -8.60 -33.76 61.71
C THR A 402 -8.39 -32.33 61.22
N LEU A 403 -8.22 -31.37 62.14
CA LEU A 403 -7.96 -29.95 61.77
C LEU A 403 -6.67 -29.77 60.95
N ILE A 404 -5.60 -30.49 61.28
CA ILE A 404 -4.36 -30.47 60.49
C ILE A 404 -4.62 -30.99 59.07
N THR A 405 -5.40 -32.06 58.94
CA THR A 405 -5.76 -32.62 57.62
C THR A 405 -6.62 -31.63 56.82
N GLU A 406 -7.62 -31.02 57.45
CA GLU A 406 -8.47 -29.99 56.83
C GLU A 406 -7.64 -28.79 56.34
N HIS A 407 -6.67 -28.32 57.13
CA HIS A 407 -5.79 -27.22 56.73
C HIS A 407 -4.82 -27.62 55.61
N GLN A 408 -4.29 -28.85 55.62
CA GLN A 408 -3.47 -29.37 54.51
C GLN A 408 -4.26 -29.43 53.20
N MET A 409 -5.52 -29.90 53.23
CA MET A 409 -6.41 -29.88 52.07
C MET A 409 -6.66 -28.45 51.56
N PHE A 410 -6.81 -27.47 52.45
CA PHE A 410 -6.92 -26.06 52.07
C PHE A 410 -5.63 -25.53 51.40
N MET A 411 -4.45 -25.87 51.91
CA MET A 411 -3.16 -25.49 51.31
C MET A 411 -2.94 -26.11 49.92
N GLU A 412 -3.43 -27.35 49.71
CA GLU A 412 -3.46 -27.97 48.38
C GLU A 412 -4.39 -27.22 47.42
N GLU A 413 -5.56 -26.79 47.90
CA GLU A 413 -6.51 -25.98 47.12
C GLU A 413 -5.94 -24.61 46.74
N MET A 414 -5.25 -23.92 47.66
CA MET A 414 -4.50 -22.69 47.38
C MET A 414 -3.49 -22.90 46.23
N THR A 415 -2.74 -23.99 46.27
CA THR A 415 -1.76 -24.34 45.24
C THR A 415 -2.45 -24.64 43.90
N ARG A 416 -3.62 -25.30 43.94
CA ARG A 416 -4.42 -25.63 42.75
C ARG A 416 -5.01 -24.41 42.06
N LYS A 417 -5.44 -23.39 42.83
CA LYS A 417 -6.00 -22.13 42.32
C LYS A 417 -4.93 -21.12 41.87
N GLN A 418 -3.65 -21.30 42.25
CA GLN A 418 -2.56 -20.40 41.90
C GLN A 418 -2.41 -20.13 40.37
N PRO A 419 -2.54 -21.11 39.45
CA PRO A 419 -2.47 -20.86 38.01
C PRO A 419 -3.59 -19.95 37.49
N ASP A 420 -4.79 -20.04 38.06
CA ASP A 420 -5.93 -19.20 37.69
C ASP A 420 -5.71 -17.76 38.14
N VAL A 421 -5.19 -17.56 39.35
CA VAL A 421 -4.75 -16.25 39.87
C VAL A 421 -3.65 -15.65 38.99
N ASP A 422 -2.67 -16.45 38.60
CA ASP A 422 -1.60 -16.05 37.70
C ASP A 422 -2.12 -15.64 36.31
N LYS A 423 -3.09 -16.41 35.77
CA LYS A 423 -3.71 -16.15 34.46
C LYS A 423 -4.41 -14.79 34.45
N VAL A 424 -5.25 -14.53 35.44
CA VAL A 424 -6.02 -13.27 35.54
C VAL A 424 -5.11 -12.09 35.90
N THR A 425 -4.11 -12.26 36.76
CA THR A 425 -3.23 -11.13 37.14
C THR A 425 -2.22 -10.76 36.05
N LYS A 426 -1.76 -11.71 35.23
CA LYS A 426 -0.84 -11.43 34.10
C LYS A 426 -1.52 -10.68 32.95
N THR A 427 -2.80 -10.92 32.69
CA THR A 427 -3.57 -10.17 31.68
C THR A 427 -3.70 -8.68 32.07
N TYR A 428 -3.91 -8.35 33.35
CA TYR A 428 -3.99 -6.95 33.81
C TYR A 428 -2.62 -6.26 34.02
N LYS A 429 -1.52 -7.00 34.28
CA LYS A 429 -0.17 -6.44 34.43
C LYS A 429 0.43 -5.83 33.16
N ARG A 430 -0.19 -6.04 31.98
CA ARG A 430 0.26 -5.45 30.71
C ARG A 430 -0.14 -3.99 30.50
N LYS A 431 -0.91 -3.36 31.40
CA LYS A 431 -1.22 -1.92 31.34
C LYS A 431 0.02 -1.07 31.67
N PRO A 432 0.57 -0.24 30.75
CA PRO A 432 1.26 0.98 31.16
C PRO A 432 0.20 1.96 31.67
N ALA A 433 0.48 2.63 32.79
CA ALA A 433 -0.34 3.72 33.26
C ALA A 433 -0.60 4.74 32.14
N GLU A 434 -1.87 5.07 31.89
CA GLU A 434 -2.24 6.18 31.02
C GLU A 434 -1.58 7.46 31.54
N HIS A 435 -0.80 8.13 30.69
CA HIS A 435 -0.28 9.46 30.96
C HIS A 435 -1.44 10.46 30.95
N PRO A 436 -1.61 11.30 31.99
CA PRO A 436 -2.50 12.44 31.90
C PRO A 436 -1.92 13.44 30.91
N SER A 437 -2.69 13.72 29.87
CA SER A 437 -2.48 14.80 28.90
C SER A 437 -2.21 16.12 29.62
N SER A 438 -0.99 16.64 29.55
CA SER A 438 -0.67 17.98 30.09
C SER A 438 -0.98 19.06 29.05
N LEU A 439 -2.03 19.84 29.29
CA LEU A 439 -2.14 21.20 28.78
C LEU A 439 -2.42 22.13 29.97
N SER A 440 -1.43 23.01 30.22
CA SER A 440 -1.54 24.33 30.85
C SER A 440 -2.26 24.44 32.22
N ASP A 441 -1.51 24.80 33.28
CA ASP A 441 -1.41 26.20 33.67
C ASP A 441 -0.27 26.51 34.66
N ARG A 442 0.24 27.74 34.57
CA ARG A 442 1.30 28.33 35.41
C ARG A 442 0.69 28.94 36.68
N ARG A 443 1.35 28.77 37.84
CA ARG A 443 2.06 29.83 38.61
C ARG A 443 2.31 29.41 40.05
N GLY A 444 3.46 29.86 40.56
CA GLY A 444 4.08 29.35 41.79
C GLY A 444 3.47 29.81 43.10
N ALA A 445 3.91 29.15 44.17
CA ALA A 445 4.24 29.84 45.42
C ALA A 445 5.31 29.03 46.17
N ARG A 446 6.37 29.73 46.51
CA ARG A 446 7.56 29.29 47.24
C ARG A 446 7.25 29.32 48.74
N LYS A 447 7.56 28.26 49.51
CA LYS A 447 7.97 28.39 50.92
C LYS A 447 8.79 27.19 51.37
N ARG A 448 9.91 27.51 52.03
CA ARG A 448 10.89 26.60 52.62
C ARG A 448 10.38 26.08 53.97
N LEU A 449 10.75 24.87 54.35
CA LEU A 449 11.29 24.57 55.69
C LEU A 449 12.12 23.27 55.68
N TYR A 450 13.02 23.16 56.65
CA TYR A 450 14.25 22.37 56.75
C TYR A 450 14.08 20.83 56.97
N PRO A 451 15.18 20.03 56.95
CA PRO A 451 15.21 18.61 56.64
C PRO A 451 15.07 17.71 57.86
N HIS A 452 14.62 16.47 57.66
CA HIS A 452 14.95 15.37 58.56
C HIS A 452 14.72 13.99 57.88
N LEU A 453 15.78 13.19 57.97
CA LEU A 453 15.88 11.74 58.15
C LEU A 453 14.87 10.77 57.49
N GLU A 454 15.46 9.76 56.84
CA GLU A 454 14.88 8.45 56.51
C GLU A 454 14.13 7.79 57.67
N PRO A 455 13.25 6.84 57.35
CA PRO A 455 13.16 5.61 58.11
C PRO A 455 13.49 4.38 57.26
N CYS A 456 14.41 3.58 57.77
CA CYS A 456 14.64 2.18 57.42
C CYS A 456 13.34 1.38 57.59
N VAL A 457 13.02 0.52 56.62
CA VAL A 457 12.13 -0.62 56.83
C VAL A 457 12.99 -1.85 57.05
N CYS A 458 12.82 -2.43 58.24
CA CYS A 458 13.48 -3.63 58.71
C CYS A 458 12.99 -4.85 57.94
N ASP A 459 13.91 -5.56 57.30
CA ASP A 459 13.68 -6.93 56.82
C ASP A 459 14.11 -7.87 57.95
N MET A 460 13.16 -8.67 58.45
CA MET A 460 13.36 -9.60 59.56
C MET A 460 13.38 -11.02 58.98
N SER A 461 14.58 -11.57 58.80
CA SER A 461 14.80 -13.01 58.60
C SER A 461 16.23 -13.37 59.01
N SER A 462 16.39 -13.84 60.25
CA SER A 462 17.58 -14.51 60.79
C SER A 462 17.57 -15.97 60.30
N GLU A 463 18.63 -16.47 59.64
CA GLU A 463 19.71 -17.31 60.22
C GLU A 463 19.23 -18.71 60.67
N ILE A 464 19.77 -19.89 60.31
CA ILE A 464 21.12 -20.39 59.91
C ILE A 464 20.94 -21.83 59.36
N CYS A 465 21.67 -22.26 58.32
CA CYS A 465 22.66 -23.37 58.37
C CYS A 465 23.24 -23.77 56.99
N CYS A 466 24.54 -23.47 56.83
CA CYS A 466 25.61 -24.33 56.33
C CYS A 466 25.70 -24.86 54.88
N LEU A 467 26.82 -24.43 54.26
CA LEU A 467 27.85 -25.23 53.55
C LEU A 467 27.54 -25.71 52.11
N CYS A 468 28.14 -25.05 51.12
CA CYS A 468 29.32 -25.57 50.37
C CYS A 468 29.62 -24.75 49.09
N THR A 469 30.82 -24.17 49.06
CA THR A 469 31.78 -24.14 47.94
C THR A 469 31.38 -23.45 46.62
N VAL A 470 31.96 -22.26 46.39
CA VAL A 470 32.26 -21.72 45.05
C VAL A 470 33.59 -22.33 44.57
N PRO A 471 33.85 -22.43 43.26
CA PRO A 471 34.69 -21.37 42.70
C PRO A 471 34.30 -20.88 41.29
N MET A 472 34.46 -19.55 41.18
CA MET A 472 34.96 -18.72 40.09
C MET A 472 34.98 -19.20 38.63
N SER A 473 34.51 -18.26 37.82
CA SER A 473 34.72 -18.07 36.40
C SER A 473 36.18 -17.85 35.98
N SER A 474 36.52 -18.20 34.74
CA SER A 474 37.29 -17.31 33.83
C SER A 474 37.42 -17.88 32.39
N HIS A 475 36.94 -17.09 31.42
CA HIS A 475 37.52 -16.76 30.11
C HIS A 475 38.35 -17.80 29.31
N CYS A 476 37.93 -18.11 28.06
CA CYS A 476 38.54 -17.59 26.81
C CYS A 476 38.13 -18.34 25.52
N ARG A 477 37.70 -17.55 24.52
CA ARG A 477 38.11 -17.51 23.09
C ARG A 477 37.78 -18.64 22.09
N SER A 478 37.59 -18.12 20.86
CA SER A 478 37.56 -18.74 19.53
C SER A 478 36.18 -19.31 19.16
N TRP A 479 35.57 -19.01 18.01
CA TRP A 479 36.01 -19.39 16.66
C TRP A 479 35.56 -18.38 15.57
N SER A 480 36.36 -18.30 14.50
CA SER A 480 36.05 -17.74 13.17
C SER A 480 36.00 -18.87 12.12
N PHE A 481 35.42 -18.59 10.93
CA PHE A 481 35.35 -19.39 9.66
C PHE A 481 34.29 -20.54 9.65
N ILE A 482 33.41 -20.82 8.67
CA ILE A 482 33.22 -20.56 7.21
C ILE A 482 31.72 -20.80 6.88
N LEU A 483 30.99 -19.86 6.24
CA LEU A 483 30.49 -19.87 4.84
C LEU A 483 29.81 -21.17 4.32
N GLY A 484 28.56 -21.06 3.85
CA GLY A 484 28.07 -21.93 2.75
C GLY A 484 26.56 -22.19 2.64
N PHE A 485 25.95 -21.63 1.59
CA PHE A 485 24.76 -22.08 0.84
C PHE A 485 23.33 -21.80 1.34
N PHE A 486 22.86 -20.58 1.02
CA PHE A 486 21.49 -20.36 0.49
C PHE A 486 21.58 -20.25 -1.04
N ARG A 487 20.75 -21.00 -1.77
CA ARG A 487 20.60 -20.88 -3.24
C ARG A 487 19.21 -20.31 -3.52
N LYS A 488 19.16 -19.03 -3.90
CA LYS A 488 18.01 -18.41 -4.61
C LYS A 488 18.38 -18.31 -6.09
N PRO A 489 17.44 -18.49 -7.04
CA PRO A 489 17.71 -18.33 -8.45
C PRO A 489 17.70 -16.86 -8.89
N ASP A 490 18.62 -16.55 -9.79
CA ASP A 490 18.86 -15.25 -10.42
C ASP A 490 17.70 -14.79 -11.31
N LEU A 491 17.32 -13.51 -11.15
CA LEU A 491 16.56 -12.73 -12.13
C LEU A 491 17.54 -11.71 -12.73
N ASN A 492 18.05 -12.00 -13.92
CA ASN A 492 18.78 -11.05 -14.76
C ASN A 492 18.58 -11.41 -16.24
N HIS A 493 17.53 -10.85 -16.85
CA HIS A 493 17.54 -10.38 -18.23
C HIS A 493 16.28 -9.53 -18.50
N PRO A 494 16.41 -8.26 -18.93
CA PRO A 494 15.31 -7.55 -19.57
C PRO A 494 15.29 -7.92 -21.06
N HIS A 495 14.21 -8.54 -21.53
CA HIS A 495 13.90 -8.58 -22.96
C HIS A 495 13.46 -7.18 -23.40
N SER A 496 14.42 -6.44 -23.93
CA SER A 496 14.21 -5.33 -24.86
C SER A 496 14.03 -5.91 -26.26
N TRP A 497 12.80 -6.29 -26.64
CA TRP A 497 12.42 -6.52 -28.04
C TRP A 497 10.89 -6.36 -28.16
N LEU A 498 10.45 -5.22 -28.71
CA LEU A 498 9.22 -5.04 -29.52
C LEU A 498 8.92 -3.53 -29.64
N LEU A 499 9.72 -2.81 -30.43
CA LEU A 499 9.35 -1.51 -31.03
C LEU A 499 10.27 -1.21 -32.22
N SER A 500 10.47 -2.19 -33.10
CA SER A 500 11.09 -1.98 -34.40
C SER A 500 10.67 -3.12 -35.33
N GLU A 501 9.53 -2.96 -35.99
CA GLU A 501 9.15 -3.57 -37.28
C GLU A 501 7.64 -3.33 -37.52
N MET A 502 7.29 -2.13 -37.97
CA MET A 502 6.12 -1.92 -38.81
C MET A 502 6.51 -0.91 -39.88
N GLY A 503 7.18 -1.43 -40.90
CA GLY A 503 7.55 -0.73 -42.12
C GLY A 503 7.63 -1.75 -43.26
N GLY A 504 6.53 -1.88 -44.00
CA GLY A 504 6.47 -2.53 -45.31
C GLY A 504 6.18 -4.03 -45.28
N PHE A 505 5.00 -4.43 -45.74
CA PHE A 505 4.77 -5.00 -47.09
C PHE A 505 3.32 -5.46 -47.21
N LEU A 506 2.64 -4.93 -48.24
CA LEU A 506 1.34 -5.30 -48.83
C LEU A 506 0.08 -5.23 -47.96
#